data_AF-A0A379M0B7-F1
#
_entry.id   AF-A0A379M0B7-F1
#
_cell.length_a   1.000
_cell.length_b   1.000
_cell.length_c   1.000
_cell.angle_alpha   90.00
_cell.angle_beta   90.00
_cell.angle_gamma   90.00
#
_symmetry.space_group_name_H-M   'P 1'
#
loop_
_entity.id
_entity.type
_entity.pdbx_description
1 polymer ?
#
loop_
_entity_poly.entity_id
_entity_poly.type
_entity_poly.pdbx_seq_one_letter_code
_entity_poly.pdbx_strand_id
1 'polypeptide(L)'
;MKFVVPYLRVVAGMFAAITLWLAIVEVLNGNVADAILFLAFAAGLGYLAIGKPLRDRRKRIKAEQDAIAARAEAGHRAFLAGDVRAVMAPPPEPPKRPRIRRGVVIAAAVAGLIVLMGIIGDISDGLDSPTNDDASTTPRAAPTTTTQYTTSAATTARTVAPETAPATKVSTTQVAAVASTAVMPNVVCMNLQAAQDAIQAAGVFYSTSIDASGQERTQVWDMNWVVVDQAPSVGASIGEGDPVLSVLKEDEFSGC
;
A
#
# COMPACT_ATOMS: atom_id res chain seq x y z
N MET A 1 34.71 17.86 -7.74
CA MET A 1 33.23 17.99 -7.79
C MET A 1 32.50 16.80 -8.44
N LYS A 2 32.93 16.25 -9.60
CA LYS A 2 32.21 15.16 -10.31
C LYS A 2 31.99 13.86 -9.48
N PHE A 3 32.83 13.59 -8.49
CA PHE A 3 32.70 12.42 -7.60
C PHE A 3 31.64 12.59 -6.50
N VAL A 4 31.29 13.83 -6.14
CA VAL A 4 30.36 14.17 -5.05
C VAL A 4 28.91 14.21 -5.54
N VAL A 5 28.71 14.57 -6.81
CA VAL A 5 27.39 14.70 -7.44
C VAL A 5 26.47 13.48 -7.24
N PRO A 6 26.94 12.22 -7.34
CA PRO A 6 26.09 11.06 -7.07
C PRO A 6 25.61 10.98 -5.62
N TYR A 7 26.47 11.30 -4.65
CA TYR A 7 26.11 11.29 -3.23
C TYR A 7 25.17 12.44 -2.87
N LEU A 8 25.37 13.62 -3.45
CA LEU A 8 24.47 14.76 -3.26
C LEU A 8 23.03 14.44 -3.72
N ARG A 9 22.87 13.63 -4.77
CA ARG A 9 21.55 13.16 -5.22
C ARG A 9 20.91 12.16 -4.26
N VAL A 10 21.71 11.29 -3.65
CA VAL A 10 21.22 10.38 -2.60
C VAL A 10 20.71 11.19 -1.41
N VAL A 11 21.49 12.19 -0.98
CA VAL A 11 21.08 13.10 0.10
C VAL A 11 19.81 13.87 -0.28
N ALA A 12 19.72 14.42 -1.50
CA ALA A 12 18.50 15.08 -1.97
C ALA A 12 17.29 14.13 -1.99
N GLY A 13 17.49 12.86 -2.37
CA GLY A 13 16.43 11.84 -2.33
C GLY A 13 15.99 11.48 -0.91
N MET A 14 16.93 11.45 0.04
CA MET A 14 16.64 11.25 1.46
C MET A 14 15.76 12.39 2.00
N PHE A 15 16.15 13.64 1.77
CA PHE A 15 15.35 14.79 2.18
C PHE A 15 13.99 14.83 1.48
N ALA A 16 13.92 14.47 0.19
CA ALA A 16 12.64 14.37 -0.52
C ALA A 16 11.67 13.40 0.17
N ALA A 17 12.16 12.24 0.62
CA ALA A 17 11.36 11.24 1.31
C ALA A 17 10.92 11.72 2.70
N ILE A 18 11.80 12.39 3.46
CA ILE A 18 11.45 13.00 4.75
C ILE A 18 10.38 14.08 4.58
N THR A 19 10.55 14.98 3.61
CA THR A 19 9.56 16.03 3.33
C THR A 19 8.23 15.46 2.83
N LEU A 20 8.26 14.34 2.10
CA LEU A 20 7.05 13.65 1.68
C LEU A 20 6.31 13.03 2.88
N TRP A 21 7.04 12.43 3.83
CA TRP A 21 6.47 11.94 5.08
C TRP A 21 5.83 13.07 5.89
N LEU A 22 6.53 14.18 6.08
CA LEU A 22 5.99 15.36 6.76
C LEU A 22 4.72 15.89 6.09
N ALA A 23 4.69 15.92 4.75
CA ALA A 23 3.47 16.30 4.04
C ALA A 23 2.28 15.40 4.37
N ILE A 24 2.51 14.08 4.51
CA ILE A 24 1.47 13.12 4.90
C ILE A 24 0.98 13.40 6.32
N VAL A 25 1.90 13.65 7.27
CA VAL A 25 1.56 14.01 8.65
C VAL A 25 0.69 15.28 8.70
N GLU A 26 1.04 16.32 7.95
CA GLU A 26 0.25 17.56 7.89
C GLU A 26 -1.14 17.35 7.27
N VAL A 27 -1.26 16.48 6.25
CA VAL A 27 -2.57 16.10 5.69
C VAL A 27 -3.43 15.43 6.76
N LEU A 28 -2.87 14.50 7.54
CA LEU A 28 -3.58 13.82 8.62
C LEU A 28 -4.01 14.78 9.73
N ASN A 29 -3.19 15.80 10.01
CA ASN A 29 -3.49 16.87 10.97
C ASN A 29 -4.48 17.92 10.44
N GLY A 30 -4.91 17.82 9.18
CA GLY A 30 -5.85 18.76 8.54
C GLY A 30 -5.21 20.08 8.06
N ASN A 31 -3.89 20.20 8.10
CA ASN A 31 -3.16 21.40 7.70
C ASN A 31 -2.74 21.34 6.22
N VAL A 32 -3.73 21.58 5.35
CA VAL A 32 -3.56 21.43 3.90
C VAL A 32 -2.54 22.42 3.31
N ALA A 33 -2.40 23.61 3.89
CA ALA A 33 -1.48 24.64 3.37
C ALA A 33 -0.01 24.21 3.47
N ASP A 34 0.40 23.74 4.65
CA ASP A 34 1.78 23.28 4.87
C ASP A 34 2.04 21.95 4.15
N ALA A 35 1.05 21.07 4.07
CA ALA A 35 1.15 19.85 3.27
C ALA A 35 1.47 20.13 1.79
N ILE A 36 0.81 21.12 1.17
CA ILE A 36 1.08 21.52 -0.22
C ILE A 36 2.52 22.03 -0.39
N LEU A 37 2.99 22.85 0.56
CA LEU A 37 4.37 23.34 0.55
C LEU A 37 5.37 22.19 0.64
N PHE A 38 5.19 21.26 1.58
CA PHE A 38 6.05 20.10 1.72
C PHE A 38 6.02 19.18 0.49
N LEU A 39 4.86 18.99 -0.15
CA LEU A 39 4.76 18.25 -1.41
C LEU A 39 5.54 18.92 -2.55
N ALA A 40 5.49 20.25 -2.65
CA ALA A 40 6.24 20.99 -3.65
C ALA A 40 7.76 20.83 -3.45
N PHE A 41 8.24 20.91 -2.21
CA PHE A 41 9.64 20.65 -1.88
C PHE A 41 10.05 19.20 -2.16
N ALA A 42 9.23 18.23 -1.77
CA ALA A 42 9.45 16.80 -2.04
C ALA A 42 9.54 16.53 -3.54
N ALA A 43 8.66 17.12 -4.34
CA ALA A 43 8.68 17.01 -5.80
C ALA A 43 9.96 17.63 -6.40
N GLY A 44 10.37 18.82 -5.94
CA GLY A 44 11.59 19.48 -6.40
C GLY A 44 12.86 18.70 -6.08
N LEU A 45 13.00 18.22 -4.84
CA LEU A 45 14.14 17.41 -4.39
C LEU A 45 14.15 16.03 -5.06
N GLY A 46 12.99 15.39 -5.18
CA GLY A 46 12.81 14.13 -5.91
C GLY A 46 13.20 14.24 -7.37
N TYR A 47 12.81 15.33 -8.04
CA TYR A 47 13.23 15.62 -9.42
C TYR A 47 14.76 15.76 -9.54
N LEU A 48 15.41 16.43 -8.59
CA LEU A 48 16.87 16.58 -8.59
C LEU A 48 17.59 15.24 -8.36
N ALA A 49 17.08 14.43 -7.43
CA ALA A 49 17.64 13.14 -7.07
C ALA A 49 17.55 12.13 -8.24
N ILE A 50 16.38 12.05 -8.88
CA ILE A 50 16.05 10.96 -9.81
C ILE A 50 16.07 11.42 -11.29
N GLY A 51 16.00 12.72 -11.59
CA GLY A 51 15.77 13.24 -12.94
C GLY A 51 16.89 12.97 -13.96
N LYS A 52 18.17 13.02 -13.56
CA LYS A 52 19.27 12.58 -14.45
C LYS A 52 19.36 11.04 -14.58
N PRO A 53 19.38 10.25 -13.50
CA PRO A 53 19.49 8.79 -13.64
C PRO A 53 18.32 8.18 -14.42
N LEU A 54 17.09 8.70 -14.30
CA LEU A 54 15.96 8.26 -15.12
C LEU A 54 16.16 8.56 -16.61
N ARG A 55 16.60 9.78 -16.95
CA ARG A 55 16.87 10.15 -18.35
C ARG A 55 18.00 9.32 -18.94
N ASP A 56 19.05 9.08 -18.18
CA ASP A 56 20.16 8.23 -18.61
C ASP A 56 19.71 6.77 -18.80
N ARG A 57 18.85 6.25 -17.91
CA ARG A 57 18.25 4.92 -18.05
C ARG A 57 17.35 4.82 -19.29
N ARG A 58 16.52 5.84 -19.57
CA ARG A 58 15.70 5.89 -20.80
C ARG A 58 16.56 5.90 -22.06
N LYS A 59 17.62 6.72 -22.09
CA LYS A 59 18.58 6.73 -23.20
C LYS A 59 19.25 5.38 -23.42
N ARG A 60 19.57 4.66 -22.34
CA ARG A 60 20.14 3.30 -22.42
C ARG A 60 19.17 2.30 -23.01
N ILE A 61 17.94 2.25 -22.50
CA ILE A 61 16.92 1.34 -22.99
C ILE A 61 16.68 1.58 -24.48
N LYS A 62 16.57 2.85 -24.88
CA LYS A 62 16.46 3.22 -26.30
C LYS A 62 17.67 2.74 -27.11
N ALA A 63 18.89 2.96 -26.63
CA ALA A 63 20.08 2.49 -27.34
C ALA A 63 20.20 0.95 -27.41
N GLU A 64 19.74 0.22 -26.39
CA GLU A 64 19.65 -1.24 -26.42
C GLU A 64 18.58 -1.70 -27.44
N GLN A 65 17.42 -1.04 -27.49
CA GLN A 65 16.36 -1.29 -28.48
C GLN A 65 16.83 -0.99 -29.92
N ASP A 66 17.46 0.16 -30.13
CA ASP A 66 18.02 0.56 -31.42
C ASP A 66 19.11 -0.42 -31.89
N ALA A 67 19.94 -0.91 -30.96
CA ALA A 67 20.91 -1.95 -31.26
C ALA A 67 20.24 -3.25 -31.70
N ILE A 68 19.20 -3.72 -31.00
CA ILE A 68 18.44 -4.92 -31.39
C ILE A 68 17.79 -4.74 -32.77
N ALA A 69 17.17 -3.59 -33.02
CA ALA A 69 16.57 -3.26 -34.31
C ALA A 69 17.62 -3.28 -35.43
N ALA A 70 18.81 -2.72 -35.20
CA ALA A 70 19.91 -2.75 -36.15
C ALA A 70 20.41 -4.18 -36.44
N ARG A 71 20.38 -5.09 -35.45
CA ARG A 71 20.69 -6.52 -35.68
C ARG A 71 19.65 -7.18 -36.58
N ALA A 72 18.37 -6.93 -36.31
CA ALA A 72 17.27 -7.47 -37.09
C ALA A 72 17.32 -6.95 -38.54
N GLU A 73 17.56 -5.65 -38.73
CA GLU A 73 17.68 -5.04 -40.05
C GLU A 73 18.92 -5.55 -40.82
N ALA A 74 20.06 -5.72 -40.16
CA ALA A 74 21.27 -6.25 -40.79
C ALA A 74 21.06 -7.68 -41.31
N GLY A 75 20.45 -8.56 -40.50
CA GLY A 75 20.11 -9.92 -40.92
C GLY A 75 19.09 -9.94 -42.06
N HIS A 76 18.07 -9.08 -41.99
CA HIS A 76 17.06 -8.95 -43.04
C HIS A 76 17.67 -8.45 -44.36
N ARG A 77 18.52 -7.42 -44.32
CA ARG A 77 19.21 -6.88 -45.50
C ARG A 77 20.14 -7.92 -46.13
N ALA A 78 20.88 -8.67 -45.32
CA ALA A 78 21.76 -9.74 -45.81
C ALA A 78 20.97 -10.89 -46.46
N PHE A 79 19.82 -11.25 -45.88
CA PHE A 79 18.91 -12.24 -46.46
C PHE A 79 18.39 -11.81 -47.85
N LEU A 80 17.93 -10.55 -47.98
CA LEU A 80 17.45 -10.02 -49.27
C LEU A 80 18.56 -9.92 -50.32
N ALA A 81 19.82 -9.73 -49.90
CA ALA A 81 20.97 -9.67 -50.81
C ALA A 81 21.46 -11.05 -51.27
N GLY A 82 20.92 -12.16 -50.73
CA GLY A 82 21.39 -13.52 -51.02
C GLY A 82 22.79 -13.83 -50.50
N ASP A 83 23.37 -12.96 -49.66
CA ASP A 83 24.72 -13.13 -49.11
C ASP A 83 24.66 -13.92 -47.79
N VAL A 84 24.72 -15.25 -47.93
CA VAL A 84 24.74 -16.22 -46.81
C VAL A 84 25.92 -16.00 -45.83
N ARG A 85 27.01 -15.36 -46.25
CA ARG A 85 28.13 -15.03 -45.34
C ARG A 85 27.82 -13.80 -44.49
N ALA A 86 27.18 -12.79 -45.07
CA ALA A 86 26.75 -11.60 -44.33
C ALA A 86 25.64 -11.91 -43.32
N VAL A 87 24.77 -12.89 -43.60
CA VAL A 87 23.76 -13.38 -42.65
C VAL A 87 24.39 -13.98 -41.38
N MET A 88 25.58 -14.57 -41.51
CA MET A 88 26.31 -15.21 -40.41
C MET A 88 27.35 -14.29 -39.74
N ALA A 89 27.49 -13.05 -40.22
CA ALA A 89 28.39 -12.08 -39.60
C ALA A 89 27.89 -11.70 -38.21
N PRO A 90 28.78 -11.55 -37.21
CA PRO A 90 28.37 -11.22 -35.86
C PRO A 90 27.65 -9.86 -35.86
N PRO A 91 26.44 -9.78 -35.29
CA PRO A 91 25.66 -8.55 -35.30
C PRO A 91 26.35 -7.44 -34.50
N PRO A 92 26.02 -6.15 -34.74
CA PRO A 92 26.61 -5.03 -34.01
C PRO A 92 26.45 -5.21 -32.49
N GLU A 93 27.55 -5.04 -31.75
CA GLU A 93 27.58 -5.24 -30.29
C GLU A 93 26.73 -4.17 -29.56
N PRO A 94 26.05 -4.56 -28.46
CA PRO A 94 25.24 -3.61 -27.72
C PRO A 94 26.15 -2.62 -26.97
N PRO A 95 25.69 -1.38 -26.72
CA PRO A 95 26.49 -0.40 -25.99
C PRO A 95 26.85 -0.92 -24.59
N LYS A 96 28.14 -0.85 -24.24
CA LYS A 96 28.66 -1.33 -22.94
C LYS A 96 28.03 -0.59 -21.76
N ARG A 97 27.49 -1.34 -20.80
CA ARG A 97 26.91 -0.79 -19.57
C ARG A 97 28.02 -0.13 -18.72
N PRO A 98 27.87 1.14 -18.30
CA PRO A 98 28.82 1.75 -17.38
C PRO A 98 28.61 1.18 -15.99
N ARG A 99 29.72 1.01 -15.28
CA ARG A 99 29.72 0.43 -13.93
C ARG A 99 29.16 1.44 -12.94
N ILE A 100 28.12 1.02 -12.22
CA ILE A 100 27.61 1.77 -11.07
C ILE A 100 28.65 1.67 -9.95
N ARG A 101 28.92 2.79 -9.27
CA ARG A 101 29.86 2.81 -8.14
C ARG A 101 29.17 2.17 -6.94
N ARG A 102 29.73 1.07 -6.43
CA ARG A 102 29.20 0.32 -5.27
C ARG A 102 28.93 1.23 -4.06
N GLY A 103 29.78 2.22 -3.81
CA GLY A 103 29.59 3.19 -2.72
C GLY A 103 28.30 4.03 -2.82
N VAL A 104 27.81 4.32 -4.03
CA VAL A 104 26.54 5.04 -4.21
C VAL A 104 25.34 4.16 -3.89
N VAL A 105 25.42 2.86 -4.20
CA VAL A 105 24.37 1.90 -3.87
C VAL A 105 24.27 1.72 -2.36
N ILE A 106 25.41 1.59 -1.69
CA ILE A 106 25.47 1.49 -0.23
C ILE A 106 24.92 2.76 0.42
N ALA A 107 25.33 3.95 -0.04
CA ALA A 107 24.82 5.21 0.49
C ALA A 107 23.31 5.36 0.31
N ALA A 108 22.76 4.92 -0.83
CA ALA A 108 21.31 4.94 -1.06
C ALA A 108 20.56 3.96 -0.14
N ALA A 109 21.11 2.77 0.10
CA ALA A 109 20.54 1.81 1.03
C ALA A 109 20.54 2.34 2.48
N VAL A 110 21.66 2.92 2.92
CA VAL A 110 21.77 3.53 4.27
C VAL A 110 20.81 4.70 4.42
N ALA A 111 20.73 5.59 3.43
CA ALA A 111 19.79 6.71 3.45
C ALA A 111 18.33 6.23 3.52
N GLY A 112 17.97 5.18 2.75
CA GLY A 112 16.64 4.57 2.82
C GLY A 112 16.33 3.99 4.20
N LEU A 113 17.29 3.32 4.83
CA LEU A 113 17.13 2.76 6.18
C LEU A 113 16.96 3.86 7.24
N ILE A 114 17.70 4.96 7.14
CA ILE A 114 17.56 6.11 8.07
C ILE A 114 16.16 6.71 7.96
N VAL A 115 15.67 6.95 6.74
CA VAL A 115 14.33 7.48 6.52
C VAL A 115 13.28 6.53 7.05
N LEU A 116 13.41 5.22 6.76
CA LEU A 116 12.49 4.21 7.26
C LEU A 116 12.46 4.16 8.80
N MET A 117 13.63 4.21 9.45
CA MET A 117 13.71 4.22 10.91
C MET A 117 13.05 5.47 11.51
N GLY A 118 13.24 6.63 10.88
CA GLY A 118 12.58 7.87 11.29
C GLY A 118 11.06 7.79 11.18
N ILE A 119 10.54 7.25 10.07
CA ILE A 119 9.09 7.05 9.87
C ILE A 119 8.52 6.08 10.92
N ILE A 120 9.18 4.94 11.14
CA ILE A 120 8.71 3.94 12.12
C ILE A 120 8.71 4.53 13.53
N GLY A 121 9.75 5.27 13.91
CA GLY A 121 9.83 5.93 15.22
C GLY A 121 8.71 6.94 15.44
N ASP A 122 8.43 7.77 14.43
CA ASP A 122 7.33 8.76 14.47
C ASP A 122 5.95 8.09 14.62
N ILE A 123 5.74 6.93 13.98
CA ILE A 123 4.48 6.17 14.11
C ILE A 123 4.37 5.50 15.50
N SER A 124 5.48 5.02 16.06
CA SER A 124 5.47 4.30 17.34
C SER A 124 5.28 5.20 18.56
N ASP A 125 5.78 6.44 18.51
CA ASP A 125 5.66 7.43 19.61
C ASP A 125 4.19 7.88 19.82
N GLY A 126 3.32 7.65 18.83
CA GLY A 126 1.88 7.90 18.91
C GLY A 126 1.08 6.87 19.73
N LEU A 127 1.73 5.83 20.29
CA LEU A 127 1.09 4.76 21.06
C LEU A 127 1.43 4.78 22.56
N ASP A 128 2.39 5.60 22.99
CA ASP A 128 2.71 5.73 24.41
C ASP A 128 1.68 6.62 25.11
N SER A 129 1.04 6.07 26.14
CA SER A 129 0.13 6.83 27.00
C SER A 129 0.90 7.95 27.69
N PRO A 130 0.35 9.18 27.82
CA PRO A 130 1.04 10.26 28.52
C PRO A 130 1.26 9.85 29.96
N THR A 131 2.48 9.43 30.27
CA THR A 131 2.96 9.31 31.63
C THR A 131 3.15 10.74 32.13
N ASN A 132 2.26 11.13 33.03
CA ASN A 132 2.35 12.40 33.76
C ASN A 132 3.58 12.34 34.66
N ASP A 133 4.76 12.61 34.12
CA ASP A 133 5.98 12.85 34.87
C ASP A 133 6.23 14.36 34.99
N ASP A 134 5.36 15.04 35.76
CA ASP A 134 5.67 16.34 36.33
C ASP A 134 5.72 16.22 37.85
N ALA A 135 6.82 15.63 38.33
CA ALA A 135 7.21 15.67 39.72
C ALA A 135 8.03 16.95 40.02
N SER A 136 7.35 17.88 40.70
CA SER A 136 7.89 18.76 41.74
C SER A 136 8.83 19.90 41.34
N THR A 137 8.29 21.12 41.29
CA THR A 137 8.91 22.26 41.98
C THR A 137 7.83 23.23 42.48
N THR A 138 7.63 23.26 43.81
CA THR A 138 6.83 24.28 44.51
C THR A 138 7.60 25.60 44.58
N PRO A 139 6.94 26.76 44.50
CA PRO A 139 6.89 27.61 45.69
C PRO A 139 5.49 28.13 46.05
N ARG A 140 5.33 28.14 47.38
CA ARG A 140 4.26 28.63 48.24
C ARG A 140 4.00 30.14 48.12
N ALA A 141 2.73 30.52 48.00
CA ALA A 141 2.18 31.77 48.54
C ALA A 141 0.70 31.55 48.93
N ALA A 142 0.33 32.06 50.10
CA ALA A 142 -0.94 31.84 50.81
C ALA A 142 -1.90 33.06 50.64
N PRO A 143 -3.04 33.14 51.35
CA PRO A 143 -4.38 33.01 50.77
C PRO A 143 -5.20 34.31 50.80
N THR A 144 -6.27 34.39 49.99
CA THR A 144 -7.33 35.39 50.20
C THR A 144 -8.71 34.74 50.13
N THR A 145 -9.38 34.79 51.27
CA THR A 145 -10.77 34.42 51.56
C THR A 145 -11.76 35.24 50.71
N THR A 146 -12.80 34.62 50.16
CA THR A 146 -14.16 35.18 50.11
C THR A 146 -15.19 34.04 50.04
N THR A 147 -16.29 34.26 50.75
CA THR A 147 -17.24 33.32 51.34
C THR A 147 -18.37 32.91 50.38
N GLN A 148 -18.73 31.62 50.48
CA GLN A 148 -20.01 30.90 50.31
C GLN A 148 -21.25 31.64 49.78
N TYR A 149 -22.07 30.95 48.96
CA TYR A 149 -23.53 30.85 49.15
C TYR A 149 -24.10 29.52 48.58
N THR A 150 -24.92 28.90 49.44
CA THR A 150 -26.16 28.09 49.21
C THR A 150 -26.14 26.68 48.60
N THR A 151 -26.27 25.72 49.53
CA THR A 151 -27.09 24.51 49.57
C THR A 151 -28.40 24.52 48.74
N SER A 152 -28.67 23.46 47.99
CA SER A 152 -29.96 22.73 48.03
C SER A 152 -29.84 21.36 47.36
N ALA A 153 -30.25 20.33 48.10
CA ALA A 153 -30.32 18.94 47.67
C ALA A 153 -31.73 18.59 47.20
N ALA A 154 -31.85 17.73 46.20
CA ALA A 154 -33.04 16.90 46.02
C ALA A 154 -32.66 15.58 45.31
N THR A 155 -32.64 14.53 46.12
CA THR A 155 -32.67 13.12 45.73
C THR A 155 -34.05 12.76 45.18
N THR A 156 -34.13 11.98 44.10
CA THR A 156 -35.19 10.98 43.90
C THR A 156 -34.65 9.87 43.00
N ALA A 157 -34.80 8.63 43.46
CA ALA A 157 -34.44 7.38 42.80
C ALA A 157 -35.71 6.59 42.45
N ARG A 158 -35.69 5.84 41.33
CA ARG A 158 -36.34 4.52 41.10
C ARG A 158 -35.96 4.04 39.68
N THR A 159 -35.28 2.89 39.47
CA THR A 159 -35.78 1.48 39.45
C THR A 159 -36.72 1.26 38.26
N VAL A 160 -36.54 0.37 37.26
CA VAL A 160 -36.18 -1.06 37.11
C VAL A 160 -35.87 -1.33 35.60
N ALA A 161 -34.82 -2.04 35.18
CA ALA A 161 -34.72 -3.49 34.82
C ALA A 161 -35.28 -3.91 33.41
N PRO A 162 -34.76 -5.00 32.77
CA PRO A 162 -34.45 -5.12 31.32
C PRO A 162 -35.42 -5.98 30.49
N GLU A 163 -35.48 -5.83 29.15
CA GLU A 163 -35.86 -6.93 28.23
C GLU A 163 -35.60 -6.66 26.72
N THR A 164 -34.74 -7.50 26.12
CA THR A 164 -34.83 -8.23 24.82
C THR A 164 -35.14 -7.53 23.48
N ALA A 165 -34.28 -7.82 22.48
CA ALA A 165 -34.39 -7.56 21.04
C ALA A 165 -35.58 -8.34 20.39
N PRO A 166 -36.02 -8.07 19.12
CA PRO A 166 -35.22 -8.29 17.91
C PRO A 166 -35.43 -7.27 16.76
N ALA A 167 -34.58 -7.42 15.75
CA ALA A 167 -34.48 -6.65 14.51
C ALA A 167 -35.75 -6.65 13.62
N THR A 168 -35.92 -5.62 12.77
CA THR A 168 -36.10 -5.74 11.29
C THR A 168 -36.16 -4.37 10.58
N LYS A 169 -35.26 -4.22 9.60
CA LYS A 169 -35.21 -3.44 8.33
C LYS A 169 -36.32 -2.43 7.98
N VAL A 170 -35.93 -1.21 7.56
CA VAL A 170 -36.52 -0.54 6.38
C VAL A 170 -35.47 0.31 5.61
N SER A 171 -35.24 -0.12 4.36
CA SER A 171 -34.77 0.54 3.13
C SER A 171 -34.04 1.90 3.14
N THR A 172 -32.82 1.90 2.58
CA THR A 172 -32.29 3.07 1.85
C THR A 172 -32.23 2.73 0.35
N THR A 173 -32.70 3.68 -0.44
CA THR A 173 -32.91 3.68 -1.89
C THR A 173 -31.72 3.14 -2.71
N GLN A 174 -32.00 2.06 -3.44
CA GLN A 174 -31.15 1.42 -4.43
C GLN A 174 -31.14 2.26 -5.72
N VAL A 175 -29.96 2.77 -6.10
CA VAL A 175 -29.70 3.18 -7.48
C VAL A 175 -29.55 1.90 -8.29
N ALA A 176 -30.55 1.60 -9.11
CA ALA A 176 -30.54 0.48 -10.04
C ALA A 176 -29.50 0.72 -11.14
N ALA A 177 -28.25 0.30 -10.89
CA ALA A 177 -27.32 -0.04 -11.95
C ALA A 177 -27.78 -1.37 -12.54
N VAL A 178 -27.91 -1.42 -13.85
CA VAL A 178 -28.37 -2.59 -14.61
C VAL A 178 -27.28 -3.65 -14.52
N ALA A 179 -27.28 -4.43 -13.43
CA ALA A 179 -26.35 -5.52 -13.23
C ALA A 179 -26.83 -6.69 -14.10
N SER A 180 -26.00 -7.09 -15.07
CA SER A 180 -26.01 -8.47 -15.52
C SER A 180 -25.93 -9.35 -14.27
N THR A 181 -26.95 -10.17 -14.04
CA THR A 181 -26.99 -11.07 -12.89
C THR A 181 -25.79 -12.01 -12.96
N ALA A 182 -24.74 -11.69 -12.21
CA ALA A 182 -23.57 -12.55 -12.10
C ALA A 182 -23.96 -13.82 -11.36
N VAL A 183 -23.35 -14.94 -11.73
CA VAL A 183 -23.67 -16.26 -11.19
C VAL A 183 -22.47 -16.77 -10.42
N MET A 184 -22.71 -17.31 -9.22
CA MET A 184 -21.68 -17.83 -8.35
C MET A 184 -20.99 -19.06 -8.97
N PRO A 185 -19.67 -18.98 -9.28
CA PRO A 185 -18.92 -20.13 -9.77
C PRO A 185 -18.69 -21.17 -8.67
N ASN A 186 -18.31 -22.40 -9.06
CA ASN A 186 -17.81 -23.40 -8.13
C ASN A 186 -16.33 -23.15 -7.83
N VAL A 187 -16.05 -22.71 -6.61
CA VAL A 187 -14.71 -22.30 -6.17
C VAL A 187 -14.22 -23.08 -4.94
N VAL A 188 -15.00 -24.03 -4.45
CA VAL A 188 -14.54 -24.98 -3.41
C VAL A 188 -13.32 -25.73 -3.94
N CYS A 189 -12.34 -25.98 -3.08
CA CYS A 189 -11.05 -26.60 -3.41
C CYS A 189 -10.11 -25.77 -4.29
N MET A 190 -10.45 -24.52 -4.59
CA MET A 190 -9.51 -23.58 -5.20
C MET A 190 -8.73 -22.83 -4.12
N ASN A 191 -7.53 -22.38 -4.44
CA ASN A 191 -6.88 -21.37 -3.61
C ASN A 191 -7.68 -20.06 -3.64
N LEU A 192 -7.60 -19.26 -2.59
CA LEU A 192 -8.45 -18.07 -2.40
C LEU A 192 -8.26 -17.05 -3.53
N GLN A 193 -7.05 -16.91 -4.07
CA GLN A 193 -6.82 -16.02 -5.21
C GLN A 193 -7.58 -16.49 -6.46
N ALA A 194 -7.45 -17.77 -6.82
CA ALA A 194 -8.12 -18.32 -7.99
C ALA A 194 -9.65 -18.33 -7.84
N ALA A 195 -10.14 -18.49 -6.60
CA ALA A 195 -11.55 -18.35 -6.28
C ALA A 195 -12.05 -16.91 -6.51
N GLN A 196 -11.31 -15.91 -6.03
CA GLN A 196 -11.64 -14.50 -6.26
C GLN A 196 -11.60 -14.14 -7.75
N ASP A 197 -10.59 -14.62 -8.49
CA ASP A 197 -10.47 -14.41 -9.93
C ASP A 197 -11.66 -15.00 -10.70
N ALA A 198 -12.15 -16.18 -10.28
CA ALA A 198 -13.33 -16.81 -10.88
C ALA A 198 -14.61 -15.99 -10.65
N ILE A 199 -14.77 -15.41 -9.45
CA ILE A 199 -15.90 -14.53 -9.11
C ILE A 199 -15.83 -13.22 -9.91
N GLN A 200 -14.63 -12.66 -10.08
CA GLN A 200 -14.40 -11.48 -10.92
C GLN A 200 -14.71 -11.75 -12.39
N ALA A 201 -14.34 -12.93 -12.90
CA ALA A 201 -14.69 -13.35 -14.26
C ALA A 201 -16.20 -13.51 -14.45
N ALA A 202 -16.95 -13.82 -13.38
CA ALA A 202 -18.42 -13.86 -13.40
C ALA A 202 -19.06 -12.46 -13.37
N GLY A 203 -18.28 -11.39 -13.15
CA GLY A 203 -18.73 -10.00 -13.18
C GLY A 203 -18.87 -9.32 -11.81
N VAL A 204 -18.38 -9.93 -10.72
CA VAL A 204 -18.39 -9.36 -9.37
C VAL A 204 -16.97 -9.02 -8.94
N PHE A 205 -16.66 -7.73 -8.73
CA PHE A 205 -15.30 -7.30 -8.42
C PHE A 205 -14.90 -7.51 -6.96
N TYR A 206 -15.86 -7.53 -6.05
CA TYR A 206 -15.62 -7.61 -4.62
C TYR A 206 -16.23 -8.87 -4.01
N SER A 207 -15.40 -9.65 -3.31
CA SER A 207 -15.79 -10.81 -2.51
C SER A 207 -15.12 -10.74 -1.13
N THR A 208 -15.77 -11.31 -0.12
CA THR A 208 -15.27 -11.36 1.25
C THR A 208 -14.76 -12.76 1.56
N SER A 209 -13.77 -12.88 2.45
CA SER A 209 -13.32 -14.17 2.96
C SER A 209 -13.28 -14.21 4.48
N ILE A 210 -13.52 -15.38 5.05
CA ILE A 210 -13.51 -15.65 6.49
C ILE A 210 -12.66 -16.88 6.79
N ASP A 211 -11.90 -16.84 7.88
CA ASP A 211 -11.10 -17.98 8.34
C ASP A 211 -11.99 -19.01 9.03
N ALA A 212 -12.19 -20.16 8.40
CA ALA A 212 -13.03 -21.24 8.91
C ALA A 212 -12.38 -21.99 10.09
N SER A 213 -11.10 -21.76 10.41
CA SER A 213 -10.48 -22.29 11.63
C SER A 213 -10.98 -21.61 12.91
N GLY A 214 -11.68 -20.47 12.80
CA GLY A 214 -12.13 -19.67 13.94
C GLY A 214 -11.02 -18.85 14.61
N GLN A 215 -9.82 -18.81 14.02
CA GLN A 215 -8.69 -18.04 14.54
C GLN A 215 -8.68 -16.56 14.08
N GLU A 216 -9.65 -16.16 13.24
CA GLU A 216 -9.81 -14.80 12.70
C GLU A 216 -8.51 -14.22 12.09
N ARG A 217 -7.69 -15.08 11.48
CA ARG A 217 -6.42 -14.66 10.89
C ARG A 217 -6.66 -13.85 9.62
N THR A 218 -5.85 -12.80 9.43
CA THR A 218 -5.90 -11.99 8.21
C THR A 218 -5.32 -12.77 7.01
N GLN A 219 -6.08 -12.87 5.93
CA GLN A 219 -5.61 -13.48 4.68
C GLN A 219 -4.70 -12.51 3.91
N VAL A 220 -3.45 -12.35 4.35
CA VAL A 220 -2.49 -11.44 3.69
C VAL A 220 -1.96 -12.01 2.38
N TRP A 221 -1.88 -13.34 2.28
CA TRP A 221 -1.36 -14.03 1.10
C TRP A 221 -2.34 -15.09 0.64
N ASP A 222 -3.29 -14.69 -0.20
CA ASP A 222 -4.45 -15.48 -0.65
C ASP A 222 -4.08 -16.84 -1.28
N MET A 223 -2.88 -16.96 -1.86
CA MET A 223 -2.41 -18.24 -2.40
C MET A 223 -2.24 -19.34 -1.35
N ASN A 224 -1.98 -18.99 -0.08
CA ASN A 224 -1.76 -19.97 1.01
C ASN A 224 -3.07 -20.43 1.67
N TRP A 225 -4.22 -20.01 1.13
CA TRP A 225 -5.55 -20.30 1.65
C TRP A 225 -6.34 -21.08 0.63
N VAL A 226 -7.06 -22.09 1.08
CA VAL A 226 -7.93 -22.94 0.27
C VAL A 226 -9.38 -22.74 0.70
N VAL A 227 -10.27 -22.59 -0.29
CA VAL A 227 -11.71 -22.45 -0.07
C VAL A 227 -12.30 -23.79 0.30
N VAL A 228 -12.90 -23.86 1.48
CA VAL A 228 -13.54 -25.08 2.01
C VAL A 228 -15.05 -25.02 1.92
N ASP A 229 -15.62 -23.82 1.91
CA ASP A 229 -17.04 -23.59 1.70
C ASP A 229 -17.26 -22.22 1.05
N GLN A 230 -18.39 -22.07 0.36
CA GLN A 230 -18.75 -20.84 -0.34
C GLN A 230 -20.23 -20.48 -0.11
N ALA A 231 -20.49 -19.19 0.05
CA ALA A 231 -21.84 -18.64 0.11
C ALA A 231 -21.94 -17.43 -0.81
N PRO A 232 -23.00 -17.27 -1.63
CA PRO A 232 -24.08 -18.21 -1.92
C PRO A 232 -23.62 -19.53 -2.58
N SER A 233 -24.52 -20.51 -2.69
CA SER A 233 -24.22 -21.78 -3.36
C SER A 233 -23.93 -21.59 -4.85
N VAL A 234 -23.21 -22.55 -5.45
CA VAL A 234 -22.93 -22.57 -6.89
C VAL A 234 -24.21 -22.35 -7.71
N GLY A 235 -24.14 -21.50 -8.73
CA GLY A 235 -25.27 -21.20 -9.60
C GLY A 235 -26.25 -20.15 -9.08
N ALA A 236 -26.08 -19.67 -7.84
CA ALA A 236 -26.89 -18.58 -7.31
C ALA A 236 -26.50 -17.24 -7.92
N SER A 237 -27.47 -16.33 -8.02
CA SER A 237 -27.23 -14.94 -8.40
C SER A 237 -26.43 -14.22 -7.33
N ILE A 238 -25.37 -13.51 -7.72
CA ILE A 238 -24.50 -12.74 -6.83
C ILE A 238 -24.38 -11.29 -7.32
N GLY A 239 -24.31 -10.35 -6.37
CA GLY A 239 -23.93 -8.96 -6.57
C GLY A 239 -22.60 -8.64 -5.86
N GLU A 240 -22.25 -7.35 -5.84
CA GLU A 240 -21.02 -6.88 -5.19
C GLU A 240 -21.03 -7.12 -3.69
N GLY A 241 -20.02 -7.84 -3.18
CA GLY A 241 -19.87 -8.16 -1.76
C GLY A 241 -20.77 -9.26 -1.22
N ASP A 242 -21.63 -9.84 -2.04
CA ASP A 242 -22.44 -11.01 -1.67
C ASP A 242 -21.59 -12.29 -1.51
N PRO A 243 -20.56 -12.56 -2.34
CA PRO A 243 -19.75 -13.76 -2.20
C PRO A 243 -18.91 -13.73 -0.91
N VAL A 244 -19.15 -14.71 -0.04
CA VAL A 244 -18.38 -14.97 1.19
C VAL A 244 -17.73 -16.34 1.06
N LEU A 245 -16.39 -16.36 1.17
CA LEU A 245 -15.57 -17.55 1.05
C LEU A 245 -15.05 -17.98 2.42
N SER A 246 -15.36 -19.20 2.82
CA SER A 246 -14.79 -19.82 4.02
C SER A 246 -13.48 -20.49 3.64
N VAL A 247 -12.37 -20.08 4.27
CA VAL A 247 -11.03 -20.56 3.93
C VAL A 247 -10.31 -21.19 5.10
N LEU A 248 -9.48 -22.19 4.81
CA LEU A 248 -8.48 -22.75 5.71
C LEU A 248 -7.09 -22.56 5.09
N LYS A 249 -6.02 -22.64 5.89
CA LYS A 249 -4.70 -22.67 5.28
C LYS A 249 -4.48 -23.99 4.53
N GLU A 250 -3.69 -23.92 3.47
CA GLU A 250 -3.36 -25.08 2.63
C GLU A 250 -2.68 -26.23 3.42
N ASP A 251 -1.92 -25.92 4.47
CA ASP A 251 -1.30 -26.93 5.35
C ASP A 251 -2.26 -27.53 6.38
N GLU A 252 -3.42 -26.91 6.59
CA GLU A 252 -4.44 -27.34 7.56
C GLU A 252 -5.59 -28.12 6.90
N PHE A 253 -5.73 -28.04 5.57
CA PHE A 253 -6.83 -28.67 4.84
C PHE A 253 -6.34 -29.54 3.69
N SER A 254 -6.56 -30.86 3.83
CA SER A 254 -6.24 -31.88 2.81
C SER A 254 -7.51 -32.49 2.20
N GLY A 255 -8.63 -31.77 2.24
CA GLY A 255 -9.97 -32.28 1.92
C GLY A 255 -10.36 -32.22 0.43
N CYS A 256 -9.38 -31.95 -0.42
CA CYS A 256 -9.45 -31.92 -1.88
C CYS A 256 -8.41 -32.92 -2.41
#